data_AF-A0A812WYU8-F1
#
_entry.id   AF-A0A812WYU8-F1
#
_cell.length_a   1.000
_cell.length_b   1.000
_cell.length_c   1.000
_cell.angle_alpha   90.00
_cell.angle_beta   90.00
_cell.angle_gamma   90.00
#
_symmetry.space_group_name_H-M   'P 1'
#
loop_
_entity.id
_entity.type
_entity.pdbx_description
1 polymer ?
#
loop_
_entity_poly.entity_id
_entity_poly.type
_entity_poly.pdbx_seq_one_letter_code
_entity_poly.pdbx_strand_id
1 'polypeptide(L)'
;MNRSTGTFMSDMCNGPDFLWNGGALEEKDGVQASSESEHSEEAAEDPSSSSTQRILERPSYLVDNEVGVALLLEGSGSHTRVRAWNRGELAWEHKIRGRVEETALADGFVALVLDSPVMQLHIKTGGILVVLGNDSGLRVVDLRGRLVVQTQIGHLCEPMDLDKESLQLSPAGDLSIRLADGRIFHFNRPPAVQSFLEWRVQI
;
A
#
# COMPACT_ATOMS: atom_id res chain seq x y z
N MET A 1 0.80 10.87 54.26
CA MET A 1 0.72 11.78 53.11
C MET A 1 0.32 10.93 51.90
N ASN A 2 -0.98 10.65 51.70
CA ASN A 2 -1.93 11.36 50.80
C ASN A 2 -1.33 11.59 49.40
N ARG A 3 -1.85 11.12 48.25
CA ARG A 3 -3.22 10.87 47.72
C ARG A 3 -3.14 9.76 46.63
N SER A 4 -3.97 8.71 46.62
CA SER A 4 -5.35 8.56 46.10
C SER A 4 -5.54 8.60 44.57
N THR A 5 -5.92 7.42 44.03
CA THR A 5 -7.03 7.11 43.09
C THR A 5 -7.11 7.74 41.70
N GLY A 6 -7.30 6.86 40.70
CA GLY A 6 -7.82 7.19 39.37
C GLY A 6 -8.03 5.94 38.50
N THR A 7 -8.98 5.07 38.89
CA THR A 7 -9.59 4.07 38.00
C THR A 7 -10.67 4.77 37.16
N PHE A 8 -10.65 4.59 35.84
CA PHE A 8 -11.74 4.94 34.90
C PHE A 8 -11.82 3.81 33.85
N MET A 9 -12.85 2.94 33.94
CA MET A 9 -14.03 2.85 33.03
C MET A 9 -13.61 2.63 31.57
N SER A 10 -13.78 1.47 30.92
CA SER A 10 -14.99 0.64 30.75
C SER A 10 -16.23 1.49 30.45
N ASP A 11 -16.41 1.87 29.19
CA ASP A 11 -17.70 1.92 28.45
C ASP A 11 -17.62 2.86 27.24
N MET A 12 -17.55 2.27 26.04
CA MET A 12 -18.21 2.77 24.82
C MET A 12 -18.56 1.51 24.01
N CYS A 13 -19.73 0.91 24.25
CA CYS A 13 -21.01 1.21 23.60
C CYS A 13 -20.98 1.06 22.07
N ASN A 14 -21.46 -0.11 21.63
CA ASN A 14 -22.49 -0.31 20.61
C ASN A 14 -22.26 0.33 19.23
N GLY A 15 -21.63 -0.44 18.34
CA GLY A 15 -21.83 -0.28 16.89
C GLY A 15 -23.22 -0.81 16.48
N PRO A 16 -23.95 -0.11 15.59
CA PRO A 16 -25.33 -0.47 15.26
C PRO A 16 -25.40 -1.70 14.34
N ASP A 17 -26.35 -2.59 14.67
CA ASP A 17 -26.95 -3.53 13.73
C ASP A 17 -27.58 -2.74 12.58
N PHE A 18 -26.97 -2.79 11.38
CA PHE A 18 -27.63 -2.30 10.17
C PHE A 18 -28.48 -3.42 9.56
N LEU A 19 -29.75 -3.44 10.00
CA LEU A 19 -30.86 -4.11 9.33
C LEU A 19 -31.15 -3.41 8.00
N TRP A 20 -30.98 -4.10 6.89
CA TRP A 20 -31.47 -3.66 5.58
C TRP A 20 -32.91 -4.14 5.41
N ASN A 21 -33.88 -3.23 5.40
CA ASN A 21 -35.29 -3.54 5.19
C ASN A 21 -36.00 -2.43 4.37
N GLY A 22 -36.70 -2.86 3.31
CA GLY A 22 -37.72 -2.12 2.54
C GLY A 22 -37.19 -1.26 1.38
N GLY A 23 -37.74 -1.26 0.17
CA GLY A 23 -38.94 -1.87 -0.43
C GLY A 23 -38.86 -1.62 -1.95
N ALA A 24 -39.26 -2.57 -2.79
CA ALA A 24 -40.61 -2.71 -3.36
C ALA A 24 -41.09 -1.48 -4.15
N LEU A 25 -41.15 -1.61 -5.49
CA LEU A 25 -42.06 -0.87 -6.36
C LEU A 25 -42.28 -1.63 -7.69
N GLU A 26 -43.48 -2.21 -7.75
CA GLU A 26 -44.43 -2.40 -8.87
C GLU A 26 -44.01 -3.00 -10.23
N GLU A 27 -44.57 -4.20 -10.43
CA GLU A 27 -45.26 -4.71 -11.62
C GLU A 27 -45.59 -3.73 -12.75
N LYS A 28 -45.30 -4.16 -13.98
CA LYS A 28 -46.25 -3.98 -15.08
C LYS A 28 -46.18 -5.12 -16.08
N ASP A 29 -47.29 -5.84 -16.17
CA ASP A 29 -47.60 -6.88 -17.14
C ASP A 29 -47.55 -6.40 -18.61
N GLY A 30 -47.23 -7.35 -19.49
CA GLY A 30 -47.34 -7.21 -20.94
C GLY A 30 -47.03 -8.51 -21.67
N VAL A 31 -48.04 -9.38 -21.74
CA VAL A 31 -48.07 -10.69 -22.42
C VAL A 31 -48.12 -10.56 -23.94
N GLN A 32 -47.37 -11.42 -24.66
CA GLN A 32 -47.71 -12.18 -25.89
C GLN A 32 -46.41 -12.54 -26.63
N ALA A 33 -46.23 -13.60 -27.41
CA ALA A 33 -46.79 -14.94 -27.56
C ALA A 33 -45.99 -15.56 -28.73
N SER A 34 -45.53 -16.80 -28.54
CA SER A 34 -45.23 -17.81 -29.57
C SER A 34 -44.23 -17.51 -30.69
N SER A 35 -43.15 -18.30 -30.75
CA SER A 35 -42.79 -19.02 -31.98
C SER A 35 -41.93 -20.23 -31.62
N GLU A 36 -42.43 -21.38 -32.03
CA GLU A 36 -41.81 -22.69 -31.98
C GLU A 36 -40.63 -22.74 -32.98
N SER A 37 -39.56 -23.42 -32.62
CA SER A 37 -38.64 -24.01 -33.59
C SER A 37 -37.92 -25.20 -32.96
N GLU A 38 -38.39 -26.38 -33.30
CA GLU A 38 -37.68 -27.65 -33.14
C GLU A 38 -36.52 -27.70 -34.14
N HIS A 39 -35.30 -27.95 -33.65
CA HIS A 39 -34.25 -28.77 -34.26
C HIS A 39 -32.89 -28.40 -33.66
N SER A 40 -32.27 -29.35 -32.96
CA SER A 40 -31.02 -29.98 -33.39
C SER A 40 -30.40 -30.76 -32.23
N GLU A 41 -30.21 -32.04 -32.48
CA GLU A 41 -29.64 -33.04 -31.60
C GLU A 41 -28.13 -32.79 -31.37
N GLU A 42 -27.73 -33.02 -30.13
CA GLU A 42 -26.44 -33.58 -29.68
C GLU A 42 -25.16 -33.05 -30.34
N ALA A 43 -24.65 -31.94 -29.79
CA ALA A 43 -23.22 -31.67 -29.77
C ALA A 43 -22.64 -32.16 -28.44
N ALA A 44 -21.70 -33.09 -28.56
CA ALA A 44 -20.99 -33.74 -27.48
C ALA A 44 -20.38 -32.77 -26.46
N GLU A 45 -20.39 -33.28 -25.24
CA GLU A 45 -19.90 -32.73 -23.99
C GLU A 45 -18.44 -32.26 -24.09
N ASP A 46 -18.20 -30.99 -23.76
CA ASP A 46 -17.26 -30.51 -22.73
C ASP A 46 -16.89 -29.04 -23.00
N PRO A 47 -17.71 -28.08 -22.55
CA PRO A 47 -17.12 -26.83 -22.09
C PRO A 47 -16.43 -27.20 -20.79
N SER A 48 -15.12 -27.51 -20.90
CA SER A 48 -14.17 -27.29 -19.83
C SER A 48 -14.35 -25.84 -19.39
N SER A 49 -15.31 -25.63 -18.49
CA SER A 49 -15.51 -24.40 -17.77
C SER A 49 -14.29 -24.31 -16.87
N SER A 50 -13.23 -23.78 -17.47
CA SER A 50 -12.20 -23.01 -16.81
C SER A 50 -12.94 -21.88 -16.10
N SER A 51 -13.57 -22.26 -15.00
CA SER A 51 -13.71 -21.49 -13.80
C SER A 51 -12.28 -21.13 -13.42
N THR A 52 -11.73 -20.16 -14.16
CA THR A 52 -10.63 -19.33 -13.74
C THR A 52 -11.19 -18.66 -12.51
N GLN A 53 -11.10 -19.39 -11.39
CA GLN A 53 -11.33 -18.86 -10.06
C GLN A 53 -10.51 -17.60 -10.08
N ARG A 54 -11.19 -16.46 -10.16
CA ARG A 54 -10.58 -15.16 -9.93
C ARG A 54 -10.00 -15.35 -8.55
N ILE A 55 -8.69 -15.58 -8.48
CA ILE A 55 -7.95 -15.53 -7.24
C ILE A 55 -8.19 -14.09 -6.80
N LEU A 56 -9.23 -13.91 -5.99
CA LEU A 56 -9.56 -12.65 -5.36
C LEU A 56 -8.38 -12.45 -4.43
N GLU A 57 -7.36 -11.77 -4.94
CA GLU A 57 -6.26 -11.26 -4.13
C GLU A 57 -6.93 -10.56 -2.96
N ARG A 58 -6.75 -11.12 -1.77
CA ARG A 58 -7.39 -10.58 -0.58
C ARG A 58 -7.00 -9.11 -0.49
N PRO A 59 -7.96 -8.21 -0.25
CA PRO A 59 -7.63 -6.81 -0.08
C PRO A 59 -6.62 -6.69 1.06
N SER A 60 -5.55 -5.93 0.81
CA SER A 60 -4.56 -5.62 1.83
C SER A 60 -4.90 -4.27 2.46
N TYR A 61 -4.66 -4.14 3.76
CA TYR A 61 -4.89 -2.91 4.48
C TYR A 61 -3.68 -2.57 5.35
N LEU A 62 -3.42 -1.27 5.50
CA LEU A 62 -2.39 -0.72 6.37
C LEU A 62 -3.04 0.31 7.27
N VAL A 63 -2.58 0.41 8.51
CA VAL A 63 -3.09 1.39 9.47
C VAL A 63 -1.92 2.10 10.12
N ASP A 64 -1.93 3.42 10.05
CA ASP A 64 -1.06 4.28 10.84
C ASP A 64 -1.89 4.85 11.99
N ASN A 65 -1.73 4.22 13.15
CA ASN A 65 -2.47 4.56 14.36
C ASN A 65 -2.06 5.92 14.93
N GLU A 66 -0.85 6.40 14.62
CA GLU A 66 -0.36 7.68 15.17
C GLU A 66 -1.10 8.86 14.55
N VAL A 67 -1.39 8.78 13.25
CA VAL A 67 -2.15 9.82 12.53
C VAL A 67 -3.62 9.47 12.33
N GLY A 68 -4.04 8.23 12.63
CA GLY A 68 -5.42 7.77 12.46
C GLY A 68 -5.81 7.54 11.00
N VAL A 69 -4.85 7.13 10.16
CA VAL A 69 -5.05 6.88 8.73
C VAL A 69 -5.07 5.37 8.47
N ALA A 70 -6.02 4.93 7.67
CA ALA A 70 -6.08 3.57 7.15
C ALA A 70 -6.02 3.58 5.63
N LEU A 71 -5.24 2.68 5.04
CA LEU A 71 -5.17 2.44 3.61
C LEU A 71 -5.78 1.09 3.29
N LEU A 72 -6.58 1.04 2.24
CA LEU A 72 -7.13 -0.18 1.66
C LEU A 72 -6.69 -0.28 0.21
N LEU A 73 -6.13 -1.44 -0.14
CA LEU A 73 -5.59 -1.76 -1.45
C LEU A 73 -6.40 -2.92 -2.03
N GLU A 74 -6.98 -2.68 -3.20
CA GLU A 74 -7.80 -3.64 -3.92
C GLU A 74 -7.18 -3.88 -5.30
N GLY A 75 -6.47 -5.00 -5.42
CA GLY A 75 -5.86 -5.44 -6.67
C GLY A 75 -6.88 -6.06 -7.62
N SER A 76 -6.82 -5.67 -8.89
CA SER A 76 -7.60 -6.29 -9.97
C SER A 76 -6.71 -6.50 -11.20
N GLY A 77 -5.66 -7.33 -11.08
CA GLY A 77 -4.76 -7.78 -12.15
C GLY A 77 -3.97 -6.67 -12.88
N SER A 78 -4.65 -5.76 -13.57
CA SER A 78 -4.09 -4.64 -14.34
C SER A 78 -4.11 -3.30 -13.59
N HIS A 79 -4.83 -3.23 -12.48
CA HIS A 79 -4.98 -2.00 -11.71
C HIS A 79 -5.05 -2.31 -10.22
N THR A 80 -4.66 -1.34 -9.41
CA THR A 80 -4.86 -1.34 -7.97
C THR A 80 -5.65 -0.10 -7.58
N ARG A 81 -6.78 -0.30 -6.89
CA ARG A 81 -7.52 0.80 -6.26
C ARG A 81 -6.97 1.01 -4.86
N VAL A 82 -6.63 2.25 -4.54
CA VAL A 82 -6.09 2.68 -3.25
C VAL A 82 -7.10 3.63 -2.61
N ARG A 83 -7.55 3.32 -1.41
CA ARG A 83 -8.49 4.16 -0.64
C ARG A 83 -7.85 4.52 0.68
N ALA A 84 -7.82 5.81 0.99
CA ALA A 84 -7.37 6.31 2.28
C ALA A 84 -8.55 6.79 3.11
N TRP A 85 -8.59 6.33 4.33
CA TRP A 85 -9.57 6.71 5.34
C TRP A 85 -8.86 7.46 6.45
N ASN A 86 -9.51 8.50 6.97
CA ASN A 86 -9.05 9.25 8.12
C ASN A 86 -10.20 9.33 9.10
N ARG A 87 -10.02 8.78 10.31
CA ARG A 87 -11.06 8.80 11.38
C ARG A 87 -12.44 8.27 10.93
N GLY A 88 -12.45 7.23 10.10
CA GLY A 88 -13.68 6.60 9.62
C GLY A 88 -14.33 7.29 8.42
N GLU A 89 -13.75 8.37 7.90
CA GLU A 89 -14.20 9.05 6.69
C GLU A 89 -13.24 8.77 5.53
N LEU A 90 -13.79 8.61 4.32
CA LEU A 90 -12.97 8.46 3.11
C LEU A 90 -12.31 9.80 2.79
N ALA A 91 -10.98 9.88 2.96
CA ALA A 91 -10.20 11.09 2.70
C ALA A 91 -9.88 11.24 1.20
N TRP A 92 -9.48 10.16 0.54
CA TRP A 92 -9.22 10.12 -0.90
C TRP A 92 -9.26 8.70 -1.47
N GLU A 93 -9.46 8.61 -2.79
CA GLU A 93 -9.37 7.37 -3.56
C GLU A 93 -8.56 7.61 -4.84
N HIS A 94 -7.73 6.65 -5.22
CA HIS A 94 -7.00 6.67 -6.47
C HIS A 94 -6.97 5.29 -7.14
N LYS A 95 -6.99 5.28 -8.48
CA LYS A 95 -6.83 4.05 -9.28
C LYS A 95 -5.51 4.11 -10.00
N ILE A 96 -4.61 3.20 -9.65
CA ILE A 96 -3.27 3.10 -10.19
C ILE A 96 -3.22 1.94 -11.20
N ARG A 97 -2.47 2.12 -12.29
CA ARG A 97 -2.18 1.04 -13.24
C ARG A 97 -1.03 0.19 -12.68
N GLY A 98 -1.14 -1.12 -12.81
CA GLY A 98 -0.15 -2.06 -12.29
C GLY A 98 -0.53 -2.65 -10.93
N ARG A 99 0.23 -3.68 -10.54
CA ARG A 99 0.08 -4.37 -9.27
C ARG A 99 0.97 -3.73 -8.23
N VAL A 100 0.40 -3.42 -7.08
CA VAL A 100 1.18 -2.98 -5.92
C VAL A 100 1.87 -4.19 -5.31
N GLU A 101 3.19 -4.23 -5.40
CA GLU A 101 4.03 -5.32 -4.86
C GLU A 101 4.42 -5.03 -3.40
N GLU A 102 4.73 -3.77 -3.09
CA GLU A 102 5.16 -3.36 -1.75
C GLU A 102 4.57 -2.01 -1.35
N THR A 103 4.36 -1.84 -0.04
CA THR A 103 3.72 -0.66 0.53
C THR A 103 4.31 -0.23 1.85
N ALA A 104 4.38 1.09 2.08
CA ALA A 104 4.76 1.66 3.35
C ALA A 104 3.86 2.84 3.70
N LEU A 105 3.51 2.95 4.97
CA LEU A 105 2.70 4.02 5.54
C LEU A 105 3.34 4.48 6.85
N ALA A 106 3.66 5.76 6.97
CA ALA A 106 4.09 6.39 8.22
C ALA A 106 3.97 7.92 8.13
N ASP A 107 3.73 8.59 9.25
CA ASP A 107 3.62 10.05 9.36
C ASP A 107 2.60 10.65 8.36
N GLY A 108 1.56 9.90 8.02
CA GLY A 108 0.57 10.31 7.00
C GLY A 108 1.07 10.28 5.56
N PHE A 109 2.27 9.78 5.30
CA PHE A 109 2.79 9.52 3.96
C PHE A 109 2.53 8.08 3.55
N VAL A 110 2.27 7.88 2.25
CA VAL A 110 2.15 6.57 1.62
C VAL A 110 3.18 6.42 0.52
N ALA A 111 3.85 5.27 0.48
CA ALA A 111 4.70 4.84 -0.62
C ALA A 111 4.19 3.51 -1.16
N LEU A 112 4.09 3.41 -2.48
CA LEU A 112 3.64 2.23 -3.20
C LEU A 112 4.68 1.89 -4.25
N VAL A 113 5.05 0.62 -4.34
CA VAL A 113 5.93 0.11 -5.39
C VAL A 113 5.08 -0.73 -6.34
N LEU A 114 5.17 -0.40 -7.63
CA LEU A 114 4.42 -1.03 -8.71
C LEU A 114 5.36 -1.86 -9.57
N ASP A 115 4.93 -3.07 -9.94
CA ASP A 115 5.50 -3.91 -11.00
C ASP A 115 7.04 -4.14 -10.90
N SER A 116 7.63 -3.89 -9.73
CA SER A 116 9.07 -3.97 -9.47
C SER A 116 9.31 -4.56 -8.10
N PRO A 117 10.05 -5.68 -8.00
CA PRO A 117 10.37 -6.25 -6.71
C PRO A 117 11.43 -5.38 -6.03
N VAL A 118 11.05 -4.77 -4.92
CA VAL A 118 11.99 -4.20 -3.96
C VAL A 118 12.18 -5.19 -2.84
N MET A 119 13.38 -5.21 -2.26
CA MET A 119 13.65 -6.02 -1.08
C MET A 119 13.07 -5.37 0.17
N GLN A 120 13.14 -4.04 0.24
CA GLN A 120 12.64 -3.29 1.38
C GLN A 120 12.08 -1.95 0.95
N LEU A 121 10.95 -1.60 1.57
CA LEU A 121 10.31 -0.31 1.49
C LEU A 121 9.90 0.11 2.89
N HIS A 122 10.34 1.28 3.35
CA HIS A 122 9.87 1.83 4.62
C HIS A 122 9.98 3.35 4.65
N ILE A 123 9.08 3.97 5.40
CA ILE A 123 9.07 5.41 5.69
C ILE A 123 9.53 5.56 7.14
N LYS A 124 10.60 6.34 7.35
CA LYS A 124 11.10 6.71 8.68
C LYS A 124 10.53 8.05 9.11
N THR A 125 10.54 8.26 10.43
CA THR A 125 10.11 9.50 11.08
C THR A 125 10.72 10.72 10.39
N GLY A 126 9.89 11.72 10.14
CA GLY A 126 10.29 12.94 9.44
C GLY A 126 10.15 12.88 7.92
N GLY A 127 9.49 11.83 7.39
CA GLY A 127 9.15 11.70 5.98
C GLY A 127 10.33 11.25 5.11
N ILE A 128 11.19 10.35 5.61
CA ILE A 128 12.28 9.79 4.83
C ILE A 128 11.86 8.42 4.29
N LEU A 129 11.72 8.32 2.97
CA LEU A 129 11.48 7.07 2.26
C LEU A 129 12.80 6.36 1.97
N VAL A 130 12.86 5.08 2.30
CA VAL A 130 13.98 4.20 2.02
C VAL A 130 13.51 3.08 1.11
N VAL A 131 14.23 2.91 0.00
CA VAL A 131 13.98 1.86 -0.98
C VAL A 131 15.27 1.08 -1.17
N LEU A 132 15.22 -0.23 -0.94
CA LEU A 132 16.29 -1.17 -1.25
C LEU A 132 15.81 -2.11 -2.35
N GLY A 133 16.40 -2.00 -3.53
CA GLY A 133 16.08 -2.85 -4.68
C GLY A 133 16.81 -4.20 -4.64
N ASN A 134 16.29 -5.18 -5.38
CA ASN A 134 16.94 -6.48 -5.60
C ASN A 134 18.31 -6.36 -6.29
N ASP A 135 18.57 -5.24 -6.96
CA ASP A 135 19.84 -4.92 -7.62
C ASP A 135 20.91 -4.41 -6.65
N SER A 136 20.66 -4.44 -5.34
CA SER A 136 21.48 -3.76 -4.32
C SER A 136 21.48 -2.23 -4.44
N GLY A 137 20.53 -1.67 -5.18
CA GLY A 137 20.33 -0.23 -5.29
C GLY A 137 19.66 0.31 -4.03
N LEU A 138 20.32 1.24 -3.35
CA LEU A 138 19.77 1.98 -2.23
C LEU A 138 19.36 3.38 -2.67
N ARG A 139 18.10 3.73 -2.45
CA ARG A 139 17.56 5.08 -2.65
C ARG A 139 16.96 5.58 -1.36
N VAL A 140 17.37 6.77 -0.94
CA VAL A 140 16.81 7.47 0.22
C VAL A 140 16.31 8.82 -0.23
N VAL A 141 15.02 9.05 -0.03
CA VAL A 141 14.29 10.22 -0.52
C VAL A 141 13.62 10.90 0.66
N ASP A 142 13.86 12.18 0.83
CA ASP A 142 13.00 13.05 1.63
C ASP A 142 11.72 13.29 0.84
N LEU A 143 10.59 12.82 1.38
CA LEU A 143 9.26 12.91 0.77
C LEU A 143 8.78 14.35 0.56
N ARG A 144 9.51 15.33 1.10
CA ARG A 144 9.37 16.75 0.76
C ARG A 144 10.00 17.11 -0.61
N GLY A 145 10.43 16.10 -1.38
CA GLY A 145 10.88 16.22 -2.76
C GLY A 145 12.39 16.30 -2.94
N ARG A 146 13.19 15.79 -1.99
CA ARG A 146 14.66 15.84 -2.09
C ARG A 146 15.26 14.44 -2.08
N LEU A 147 15.94 14.07 -3.16
CA LEU A 147 16.77 12.87 -3.15
C LEU A 147 17.96 13.10 -2.20
N VAL A 148 18.09 12.24 -1.19
CA VAL A 148 19.15 12.35 -0.19
C VAL A 148 20.34 11.49 -0.60
N VAL A 149 20.07 10.23 -0.97
CA VAL A 149 21.09 9.27 -1.38
C VAL A 149 20.56 8.40 -2.53
N GLN A 150 21.42 8.16 -3.51
CA GLN A 150 21.24 7.12 -4.51
C GLN A 150 22.58 6.45 -4.74
N THR A 151 22.68 5.17 -4.45
CA THR A 151 23.94 4.44 -4.51
C THR A 151 23.72 2.93 -4.69
N GLN A 152 24.79 2.22 -5.00
CA GLN A 152 24.83 0.76 -5.08
C GLN A 152 25.60 0.24 -3.88
N ILE A 153 24.99 -0.61 -3.06
CA ILE A 153 25.59 -1.09 -1.79
C ILE A 153 26.11 -2.53 -1.85
N GLY A 154 25.94 -3.23 -2.99
CA GLY A 154 26.35 -4.64 -3.11
C GLY A 154 27.87 -4.89 -2.92
N HIS A 155 28.69 -3.83 -2.95
CA HIS A 155 30.12 -3.90 -2.64
C HIS A 155 30.43 -3.73 -1.14
N LEU A 156 29.46 -3.30 -0.34
CA LEU A 156 29.58 -3.06 1.11
C LEU A 156 29.04 -4.25 1.91
N CYS A 157 27.88 -4.75 1.51
CA CYS A 157 27.19 -5.87 2.15
C CYS A 157 26.20 -6.52 1.16
N GLU A 158 25.72 -7.71 1.50
CA GLU A 158 24.56 -8.26 0.80
C GLU A 158 23.31 -7.50 1.25
N PRO A 159 22.40 -7.11 0.35
CA PRO A 159 21.18 -6.39 0.70
C PRO A 159 20.30 -7.11 1.73
N MET A 160 20.36 -8.45 1.78
CA MET A 160 19.61 -9.27 2.74
C MET A 160 20.11 -9.10 4.18
N ASP A 161 21.35 -8.65 4.36
CA ASP A 161 21.97 -8.45 5.67
C ASP A 161 21.54 -7.13 6.33
N LEU A 162 20.89 -6.23 5.58
CA LEU A 162 20.39 -4.98 6.12
C LEU A 162 19.03 -5.20 6.75
N ASP A 163 18.91 -4.92 8.04
CA ASP A 163 17.62 -4.85 8.72
C ASP A 163 17.04 -3.41 8.68
N LYS A 164 15.82 -3.23 9.20
CA LYS A 164 15.17 -1.92 9.28
C LYS A 164 15.92 -0.91 10.15
N GLU A 165 16.74 -1.38 11.10
CA GLU A 165 17.48 -0.56 12.06
C GLU A 165 18.89 -0.20 11.59
N SER A 166 19.38 -0.90 10.57
CA SER A 166 20.70 -0.72 9.96
C SER A 166 20.86 0.68 9.42
N LEU A 167 19.79 1.25 8.88
CA LEU A 167 19.81 2.59 8.31
C LEU A 167 19.52 3.64 9.40
N GLN A 168 20.46 4.54 9.66
CA GLN A 168 20.32 5.57 10.69
C GLN A 168 20.37 6.95 10.07
N LEU A 169 19.43 7.80 10.47
CA LEU A 169 19.39 9.20 10.08
C LEU A 169 19.85 10.05 11.26
N SER A 170 20.86 10.88 11.06
CA SER A 170 21.28 11.86 12.06
C SER A 170 20.25 12.99 12.16
N PRO A 171 20.17 13.72 13.28
CA PRO A 171 19.35 14.94 13.37
C PRO A 171 19.72 16.02 12.35
N ALA A 172 20.96 16.01 11.85
CA ALA A 172 21.42 16.90 10.78
C ALA A 172 20.98 16.43 9.38
N GLY A 173 20.35 15.25 9.29
CA GLY A 173 19.88 14.65 8.04
C GLY A 173 20.97 13.90 7.27
N ASP A 174 22.04 13.49 7.95
CA ASP A 174 23.07 12.61 7.40
C ASP A 174 22.59 11.17 7.48
N LEU A 175 22.84 10.43 6.41
CA LEU A 175 22.49 9.02 6.35
C LEU A 175 23.72 8.18 6.72
N SER A 176 23.49 7.16 7.54
CA SER A 176 24.48 6.11 7.77
C SER A 176 23.85 4.73 7.71
N ILE A 177 24.65 3.73 7.37
CA ILE A 177 24.28 2.32 7.44
C ILE A 177 25.22 1.65 8.44
N ARG A 178 24.64 1.00 9.43
CA ARG A 178 25.31 0.09 10.34
C ARG A 178 25.13 -1.33 9.81
N LEU A 179 26.24 -2.02 9.56
CA LEU A 179 26.24 -3.43 9.18
C LEU A 179 26.18 -4.33 10.43
N ALA A 180 25.82 -5.59 10.24
CA ALA A 180 25.79 -6.60 11.30
C ALA A 180 27.15 -6.81 11.98
N ASP A 181 28.25 -6.58 11.27
CA ASP A 181 29.62 -6.65 11.80
C ASP A 181 30.05 -5.41 12.62
N GLY A 182 29.14 -4.46 12.81
CA GLY A 182 29.36 -3.23 13.58
C GLY A 182 30.03 -2.10 12.81
N ARG A 183 30.44 -2.30 11.54
CA ARG A 183 30.93 -1.20 10.71
C ARG A 183 29.81 -0.22 10.39
N ILE A 184 30.16 1.07 10.36
CA ILE A 184 29.22 2.15 10.03
C ILE A 184 29.74 2.89 8.80
N PHE A 185 28.90 2.98 7.78
CA PHE A 185 29.17 3.72 6.55
C PHE A 185 28.34 4.99 6.55
N HIS A 186 29.01 6.13 6.42
CA HIS A 186 28.35 7.43 6.31
C HIS A 186 28.23 7.84 4.84
N PHE A 187 27.04 8.27 4.44
CA PHE A 187 26.80 8.81 3.11
C PHE A 187 26.88 10.33 3.18
N ASN A 188 27.93 10.87 2.58
CA ASN A 188 28.07 12.31 2.46
C ASN A 188 26.99 12.84 1.51
N ARG A 189 26.21 13.81 1.96
CA ARG A 189 25.27 14.53 1.10
C ARG A 189 26.09 15.22 -0.01
N PRO A 190 25.77 15.01 -1.30
CA PRO A 190 26.40 15.81 -2.34
C PRO A 190 26.09 17.30 -2.08
N PRO A 191 27.03 18.22 -2.34
CA PRO A 191 26.75 19.65 -2.21
C PRO A 191 25.49 19.97 -3.00
N ALA A 192 24.56 20.73 -2.39
CA ALA A 192 23.19 20.89 -2.87
C ALA A 192 23.14 21.37 -4.33
N VAL A 193 23.01 20.43 -5.26
CA VAL A 193 22.52 20.71 -6.60
C VAL A 193 21.01 20.60 -6.49
N GLN A 194 20.32 21.73 -6.67
CA GLN A 194 18.86 21.78 -6.80
C GLN A 194 18.44 20.98 -8.04
N SER A 195 18.32 19.67 -7.94
CA SER A 195 17.62 18.88 -8.94
C SER A 195 16.15 18.78 -8.55
N PHE A 196 15.33 19.58 -9.21
CA PHE A 196 13.91 19.32 -9.35
C PHE A 196 13.77 17.93 -10.00
N LEU A 197 13.27 16.95 -9.25
CA LEU A 197 12.71 15.74 -9.86
C LEU A 197 11.27 16.06 -10.26
N GLU A 198 11.11 16.58 -11.47
CA GLU A 198 9.83 16.60 -12.19
C GLU A 198 9.47 15.13 -12.50
N TRP A 199 8.58 14.54 -11.72
CA TRP A 199 7.97 13.26 -12.07
C TRP A 199 6.88 13.51 -13.11
N ARG A 200 7.22 13.41 -14.40
CA ARG A 200 6.21 13.21 -15.44
C ARG A 200 5.81 11.74 -15.43
N VAL A 201 4.62 11.47 -14.91
CA VAL A 201 3.88 10.26 -15.27
C VAL A 201 3.46 10.44 -16.73
N GLN A 202 4.13 9.79 -17.67
CA GLN A 202 3.61 9.66 -19.03
C GLN A 202 2.52 8.57 -19.04
N ILE A 203 1.35 8.93 -19.57
CA ILE A 203 0.12 8.13 -19.67
C ILE A 203 0.18 7.19 -20.87
#